data_AF-A0A2V9NZA6-F1
#
_entry.id   AF-A0A2V9NZA6-F1
#
_cell.length_a   1.000
_cell.length_b   1.000
_cell.length_c   1.000
_cell.angle_alpha   90.00
_cell.angle_beta   90.00
_cell.angle_gamma   90.00
#
_symmetry.space_group_name_H-M   'P 1'
#
loop_
_entity.id
_entity.type
_entity.pdbx_description
1 polymer ?
#
loop_
_entity_poly.entity_id
_entity_poly.type
_entity_poly.pdbx_seq_one_letter_code
_entity_poly.pdbx_strand_id
1 'polypeptide(L)' 'MLNLSQIKITPRDEQVLRLLVQGCSNKEIASQLSISPRTVKQHLRTLFLRAGIRDGRKRVKLATAMFLKEQSALCNRVSG' A
#
# COMPACT_ATOMS: atom_id res chain seq x y z
N MET A 1 16.81 10.60 -2.66
CA MET A 1 15.59 11.37 -2.33
C MET A 1 14.36 10.53 -2.65
N LEU A 2 13.52 10.23 -1.66
CA LEU A 2 12.25 9.53 -1.86
C LEU A 2 11.18 10.59 -2.15
N ASN A 3 10.64 10.62 -3.37
CA ASN A 3 9.61 11.61 -3.73
C ASN A 3 8.22 10.94 -3.64
N LEU A 4 7.65 10.92 -2.43
CA LEU A 4 6.39 10.23 -2.15
C LEU A 4 5.20 10.83 -2.94
N SER A 5 5.27 12.10 -3.31
CA SER A 5 4.21 12.85 -4.01
C SER A 5 4.01 12.44 -5.48
N GLN A 6 4.94 11.69 -6.07
CA GLN A 6 4.90 11.27 -7.49
C GLN A 6 4.40 9.83 -7.69
N ILE A 7 4.12 9.12 -6.59
CA ILE A 7 3.72 7.71 -6.65
C ILE A 7 2.22 7.68 -6.90
N LYS A 8 1.82 7.62 -8.17
CA LYS A 8 0.43 7.38 -8.59
C LYS A 8 -0.05 6.02 -8.06
N ILE A 9 -0.70 6.01 -6.90
CA ILE A 9 -1.31 4.81 -6.32
C ILE A 9 -2.55 4.48 -7.16
N THR A 10 -2.63 3.25 -7.67
CA THR A 10 -3.83 2.79 -8.34
C THR A 10 -4.85 2.32 -7.29
N PRO A 11 -6.16 2.31 -7.57
CA PRO A 11 -7.16 1.79 -6.64
C PRO A 11 -6.89 0.34 -6.22
N ARG A 12 -6.24 -0.47 -7.08
CA ARG A 12 -5.79 -1.81 -6.68
C ARG A 12 -4.61 -1.79 -5.72
N ASP A 13 -3.64 -0.89 -5.91
CA ASP A 13 -2.54 -0.74 -4.95
C ASP A 13 -3.06 -0.27 -3.59
N GLU A 14 -4.04 0.63 -3.56
CA GLU A 14 -4.69 1.09 -2.32
C GLU A 14 -5.40 -0.05 -1.60
N GLN A 15 -6.17 -0.88 -2.31
CA GLN A 15 -6.82 -2.05 -1.72
C GLN A 15 -5.81 -3.04 -1.13
N VAL A 16 -4.72 -3.31 -1.86
CA VAL A 16 -3.64 -4.18 -1.36
C VAL A 16 -2.99 -3.57 -0.12
N LEU A 17 -2.72 -2.25 -0.11
CA LEU A 17 -2.16 -1.53 1.03
C LEU A 17 -3.08 -1.58 2.26
N ARG A 18 -4.38 -1.36 2.08
CA ARG A 18 -5.38 -1.41 3.17
C ARG A 18 -5.33 -2.74 3.91
N LEU A 19 -5.39 -3.85 3.17
CA LEU A 19 -5.36 -5.19 3.74
C LEU A 19 -3.98 -5.52 4.35
N LEU A 20 -2.90 -5.02 3.75
CA LEU A 20 -1.55 -5.14 4.31
C LEU A 20 -1.43 -4.43 5.67
N VAL A 21 -2.04 -3.25 5.82
CA VAL A 21 -2.04 -2.48 7.07
C VAL A 21 -2.91 -3.11 8.15
N GLN A 22 -3.98 -3.81 7.75
CA GLN A 22 -4.79 -4.63 8.66
C GLN A 22 -4.05 -5.88 9.18
N GLY A 23 -2.84 -6.15 8.71
CA GLY A 23 -2.04 -7.30 9.11
C GLY A 23 -2.37 -8.58 8.31
N CYS A 24 -3.16 -8.48 7.23
CA CYS A 24 -3.45 -9.63 6.39
C CYS A 24 -2.18 -10.13 5.68
N SER A 25 -2.04 -11.45 5.61
CA SER A 25 -0.98 -12.09 4.84
C SER A 25 -1.22 -11.94 3.34
N ASN A 26 -0.17 -12.02 2.52
CA ASN A 26 -0.30 -11.97 1.05
C ASN A 26 -1.32 -12.99 0.48
N LYS A 27 -1.50 -14.14 1.14
CA LYS A 27 -2.52 -15.14 0.79
C LYS A 27 -3.94 -14.67 1.10
N GLU A 28 -4.15 -14.01 2.24
CA GLU A 28 -5.44 -13.47 2.66
C GLU A 28 -5.81 -12.28 1.77
N ILE A 29 -4.86 -11.38 1.50
CA ILE A 29 -5.01 -10.28 0.55
C ILE A 29 -5.42 -10.81 -0.83
N ALA A 30 -4.73 -11.86 -1.31
CA ALA A 30 -5.03 -12.51 -2.57
C ALA A 30 -6.47 -13.07 -2.59
N SER A 31 -6.88 -13.72 -1.50
CA SER A 31 -8.23 -14.26 -1.35
C SER A 31 -9.29 -13.17 -1.34
N GLN A 32 -9.08 -12.08 -0.61
CA GLN A 32 -10.05 -10.97 -0.52
C GLN A 32 -10.18 -10.17 -1.82
N LEU A 33 -9.10 -10.06 -2.58
CA LEU A 33 -9.08 -9.33 -3.84
C LEU A 33 -9.38 -10.21 -5.06
N SER A 34 -9.63 -11.51 -4.85
CA SER A 34 -9.83 -12.52 -5.89
C SER A 34 -8.70 -12.53 -6.93
N ILE A 35 -7.44 -12.42 -6.47
CA ILE A 35 -6.24 -12.44 -7.31
C ILE A 35 -5.23 -13.46 -6.79
N SER A 36 -4.21 -13.78 -7.58
CA SER A 36 -3.15 -14.66 -7.12
C SER A 36 -2.20 -13.98 -6.12
N PRO A 37 -1.63 -14.71 -5.15
CA PRO A 37 -0.63 -14.17 -4.22
C PRO A 37 0.65 -13.69 -4.94
N ARG A 38 0.96 -14.24 -6.14
CA ARG A 38 1.99 -13.68 -7.03
C ARG A 38 1.64 -12.28 -7.51
N THR A 39 0.38 -12.06 -7.89
CA THR A 39 -0.12 -10.76 -8.34
C THR A 39 -0.05 -9.73 -7.22
N VAL A 40 -0.43 -10.10 -5.99
CA VAL A 40 -0.25 -9.24 -4.79
C VAL A 40 1.22 -8.84 -4.63
N LYS A 41 2.15 -9.81 -4.69
CA LYS A 41 3.60 -9.53 -4.61
C LYS A 41 4.06 -8.61 -5.75
N GLN A 42 3.53 -8.77 -6.95
CA GLN A 42 3.84 -7.92 -8.11
C GLN A 42 3.37 -6.48 -7.89
N HIS A 43 2.12 -6.27 -7.46
CA HIS A 43 1.57 -4.94 -7.12
C HIS A 43 2.44 -4.24 -6.09
N LEU A 44 2.68 -4.92 -4.96
CA LEU A 44 3.56 -4.43 -3.91
C LEU A 44 4.94 -4.09 -4.47
N ARG A 45 5.58 -5.00 -5.23
CA ARG A 45 6.90 -4.77 -5.81
C ARG A 45 6.93 -3.52 -6.69
N THR A 46 5.96 -3.35 -7.58
CA THR A 46 5.88 -2.19 -8.48
C THR A 46 5.69 -0.90 -7.68
N LEU A 47 4.78 -0.91 -6.70
CA LEU A 47 4.56 0.22 -5.81
C LEU A 47 5.84 0.60 -5.04
N PHE A 48 6.54 -0.38 -4.47
CA PHE A 48 7.78 -0.15 -3.72
C PHE A 48 8.95 0.26 -4.61
N LEU A 49 9.01 -0.25 -5.83
CA LEU A 49 10.00 0.18 -6.82
C LEU A 49 9.81 1.66 -7.15
N ARG A 50 8.56 2.09 -7.35
CA ARG A 50 8.19 3.49 -7.57
C ARG A 50 8.45 4.34 -6.34
N ALA A 51 8.31 3.76 -5.15
CA ALA A 51 8.70 4.37 -3.89
C ALA A 51 10.20 4.33 -3.61
N GLY A 52 11.05 3.71 -4.46
CA GLY A 52 12.49 3.62 -4.24
C GLY A 52 12.93 2.67 -3.10
N ILE A 53 12.05 1.78 -2.60
CA ILE A 53 12.35 0.86 -1.51
C ILE A 53 12.75 -0.53 -2.04
N ARG A 54 14.00 -0.92 -1.77
CA ARG A 54 14.53 -2.25 -2.09
C ARG A 54 14.27 -3.30 -1.00
N ASP A 55 14.22 -2.90 0.28
CA ASP A 55 14.16 -3.80 1.44
C ASP A 55 12.77 -4.34 1.79
N GLY A 56 12.61 -5.66 1.83
CA GLY A 56 11.36 -6.39 2.14
C GLY A 56 10.66 -5.99 3.44
N ARG A 57 11.40 -5.70 4.51
CA ARG A 57 10.82 -5.31 5.82
C ARG A 57 10.45 -3.82 5.88
N LYS A 58 11.21 -2.96 5.19
CA LYS A 58 10.94 -1.51 5.12
C LYS A 58 9.66 -1.22 4.32
N ARG A 59 9.30 -2.13 3.41
CA ARG A 59 8.08 -2.09 2.59
C ARG A 59 6.79 -2.05 3.41
N VAL A 60 6.64 -2.95 4.38
CA VAL A 60 5.41 -2.99 5.23
C VAL A 60 5.32 -1.72 6.07
N LYS A 61 6.41 -1.30 6.72
CA LYS A 61 6.43 -0.05 7.49
C LYS A 61 6.13 1.18 6.64
N LEU A 62 6.68 1.27 5.43
CA LEU A 62 6.39 2.37 4.52
C LEU A 62 4.93 2.34 4.06
N ALA A 63 4.40 1.17 3.69
CA ALA A 63 3.00 1.01 3.30
C ALA A 63 2.06 1.52 4.40
N THR A 64 2.31 1.15 5.65
CA THR A 64 1.57 1.66 6.81
C THR A 64 1.72 3.18 6.97
N ALA A 65 2.94 3.72 6.85
CA ALA A 65 3.19 5.15 6.96
C ALA A 65 2.52 5.97 5.82
N MET A 66 2.51 5.44 4.60
CA MET A 66 1.83 6.05 3.44
C MET A 66 0.32 6.08 3.64
N PHE A 67 -0.27 4.96 4.07
CA PHE A 67 -1.70 4.85 4.31
C PHE A 67 -2.18 5.81 5.42
N LEU A 68 -1.43 5.92 6.52
CA LEU A 68 -1.75 6.86 7.60
C LEU A 68 -1.64 8.33 7.16
N LYS A 69 -0.68 8.68 6.30
CA LYS A 69 -0.57 10.04 5.73
C LYS A 69 -1.76 10.37 4.81
N GLU A 70 -2.22 9.42 4.00
CA GLU A 70 -3.37 9.64 3.11
C GLU A 70 -4.68 9.81 3.90
N GLN A 71 -4.86 9.07 4.99
CA GLN A 71 -6.02 9.23 5.87
C GLN A 71 -6.03 10.57 6.63
N SER A 72 -4.87 11.16 6.95
CA SER A 72 -4.82 12.50 7.56
C SER A 72 -5.33 13.60 6.61
N ALA A 73 -5.25 13.41 5.28
CA ALA A 73 -5.86 14.30 4.30
C ALA A 73 -7.38 14.06 4.12
N LEU A 74 -7.88 12.85 4.41
CA LEU A 74 -9.30 12.49 4.36
C LEU A 74 -10.07 12.81 5.65
N CYS A 75 -9.41 12.76 6.82
CA CYS A 75 -10.03 13.05 8.11
C CYS A 75 -10.29 14.55 8.34
N ASN A 76 -9.63 15.45 7.61
CA ASN A 76 -9.87 16.89 7.71
C ASN A 76 -11.15 17.37 6.97
N ARG A 77 -12.06 16.46 6.61
CA ARG A 77 -13.33 16.75 5.90
C ARG A 77 -14.60 16.34 6.65
N VAL A 78 -14.48 15.72 7.83
CA VAL A 78 -15.65 15.27 8.62
C VAL A 78 -15.75 16.03 9.94
N SER A 79 -15.49 17.34 9.88
CA SER A 79 -15.86 18.28 10.94
C SER A 79 -16.50 19.49 10.26
N GLY A 80 -17.80 19.35 10.00
CA GLY A 80 -18.70 20.36 9.46
C GLY A 80 -20.12 19.89 9.72
#